data_AF-A0A176FQV0-F1
#
_entry.id   AF-A0A176FQV0-F1
#
_cell.length_a   1.000
_cell.length_b   1.000
_cell.length_c   1.000
_cell.angle_alpha   90.00
_cell.angle_beta   90.00
_cell.angle_gamma   90.00
#
_symmetry.space_group_name_H-M   'P 1'
#
loop_
_entity.id
_entity.type
_entity.pdbx_description
1 polymer ?
#
loop_
_entity_poly.entity_id
_entity_poly.type
_entity_poly.pdbx_seq_one_letter_code
_entity_poly.pdbx_strand_id
1 'polypeptide(L)'
;MPTRRDFLMQGAAITAALALPKRLYAATSEFQSLDARTASVQLAPEGYPKTEIWGYGSAMPGPQLRLQQGARLQRRFMNALPQAARCIGTGFA
;
A
#
# COMPACT_ATOMS: atom_id res chain seq x y z
N MET A 1 50.99 15.05 16.90
CA MET A 1 50.74 13.80 17.65
C MET A 1 49.46 14.00 18.44
N PRO A 2 48.40 13.21 18.21
CA PRO A 2 47.18 13.31 19.01
C PRO A 2 47.52 12.98 20.47
N THR A 3 47.03 13.79 21.41
CA THR A 3 47.25 13.55 22.84
C THR A 3 46.28 12.47 23.33
N ARG A 4 46.57 11.83 24.48
CA ARG A 4 45.65 10.82 25.08
C ARG A 4 44.21 11.33 25.23
N ARG A 5 44.03 12.64 25.45
CA ARG A 5 42.72 13.28 25.60
C ARG A 5 41.96 13.33 24.27
N ASP A 6 42.64 13.64 23.17
CA ASP A 6 42.03 13.71 21.83
C ASP A 6 41.53 12.33 21.40
N PHE A 7 42.31 11.29 21.70
CA PHE A 7 41.93 9.90 21.38
C PHE A 7 40.67 9.47 22.15
N LEU A 8 40.59 9.80 23.44
CA LEU A 8 39.42 9.48 24.27
C LEU A 8 38.17 10.26 23.83
N MET A 9 38.31 11.54 23.47
CA MET A 9 37.19 12.34 22.98
C MET A 9 36.67 11.86 21.62
N GLN A 10 37.57 11.46 20.71
CA GLN A 10 37.17 10.89 19.42
C GLN A 10 36.45 9.55 19.59
N GLY A 11 36.95 8.67 20.48
CA GLY A 11 36.29 7.42 20.82
C GLY A 11 34.89 7.63 21.43
N ALA A 12 34.76 8.58 22.34
CA ALA A 12 33.48 8.93 22.98
C ALA A 12 32.47 9.54 21.99
N ALA A 13 32.92 10.33 21.02
CA ALA A 13 32.05 10.91 20.00
C ALA A 13 31.46 9.83 19.07
N ILE A 14 32.26 8.83 18.68
CA ILE A 14 31.81 7.72 17.82
C ILE A 14 30.80 6.86 18.56
N THR A 15 31.04 6.51 19.83
CA THR A 15 30.09 5.72 20.62
C THR A 15 28.80 6.50 20.89
N ALA A 16 28.87 7.81 21.15
CA ALA A 16 27.69 8.66 21.27
C ALA A 16 26.87 8.71 19.96
N ALA A 17 27.53 8.82 18.80
CA ALA A 17 26.86 8.80 17.50
C ALA A 17 26.13 7.48 17.21
N LEU A 18 26.70 6.35 17.66
CA LEU A 18 26.06 5.03 17.54
C LEU A 18 24.95 4.80 18.57
N ALA A 19 24.99 5.52 19.69
CA ALA A 19 23.97 5.49 20.73
C ALA A 19 22.78 6.43 20.46
N LEU A 20 22.84 7.26 19.40
CA LEU A 20 21.68 8.04 18.99
C LEU A 20 20.55 7.07 18.60
N PRO A 21 19.36 7.20 19.20
CA PRO A 21 18.22 6.38 18.80
C PRO A 21 17.92 6.64 17.33
N LYS A 22 18.03 5.60 16.50
CA LYS A 22 17.54 5.67 15.12
C LYS A 22 16.06 6.05 15.19
N ARG A 23 15.65 7.06 14.42
CA ARG A 23 14.23 7.39 14.27
C ARG A 23 13.53 6.18 13.64
N LEU A 24 12.93 5.35 14.48
CA LEU A 24 12.02 4.30 14.06
C LEU A 24 10.73 4.99 13.65
N TYR A 25 10.60 5.28 12.35
CA TYR A 25 9.29 5.54 11.79
C TYR A 25 8.47 4.27 11.97
N ALA A 26 7.25 4.40 12.51
CA ALA A 26 6.32 3.29 12.52
C ALA A 26 6.13 2.84 11.07
N ALA A 27 6.53 1.61 10.76
CA ALA A 27 6.23 1.02 9.46
C ALA A 27 4.71 0.90 9.38
N THR A 28 4.05 1.86 8.71
CA THR A 28 2.69 1.66 8.27
C THR A 28 2.75 0.48 7.31
N SER A 29 2.27 -0.69 7.74
CA SER A 29 2.03 -1.79 6.82
C SER A 29 1.34 -1.21 5.60
N GLU A 30 1.94 -1.36 4.42
CA GLU A 30 1.35 -0.79 3.22
C GLU A 30 -0.06 -1.37 3.08
N PHE A 31 -1.07 -0.51 3.07
CA PHE A 31 -2.44 -0.96 2.86
C PHE A 31 -2.52 -1.58 1.48
N GLN A 32 -3.08 -2.79 1.39
CA GLN A 32 -3.34 -3.43 0.11
C GLN A 32 -4.12 -2.46 -0.80
N SER A 33 -3.68 -2.34 -2.04
CA SER A 33 -4.31 -1.47 -3.01
C SER A 33 -5.62 -2.07 -3.52
N LEU A 34 -6.56 -1.19 -3.83
CA LEU A 34 -7.80 -1.49 -4.52
C LEU A 34 -7.83 -0.60 -5.76
N ASP A 35 -7.41 -1.16 -6.88
CA ASP A 35 -7.16 -0.42 -8.11
C ASP A 35 -8.43 -0.33 -8.94
N ALA A 36 -9.07 0.83 -9.03
CA ALA A 36 -10.15 1.06 -9.98
C ALA A 36 -9.53 1.33 -11.35
N ARG A 37 -9.74 0.41 -12.31
CA ARG A 37 -9.15 0.50 -13.65
C ARG A 37 -10.05 -0.11 -14.72
N THR A 38 -9.74 0.23 -15.96
CA THR A 38 -10.31 -0.43 -17.13
C THR A 38 -9.80 -1.87 -17.25
N ALA A 39 -10.70 -2.79 -17.56
CA ALA A 39 -10.42 -4.17 -17.91
C ALA A 39 -11.20 -4.58 -19.18
N SER A 40 -10.65 -5.49 -19.98
CA SER A 40 -11.34 -6.02 -21.16
C SER A 40 -11.73 -7.47 -20.90
N VAL A 41 -13.03 -7.73 -20.83
CA VAL A 41 -13.59 -9.05 -20.49
C VAL A 41 -14.47 -9.56 -21.62
N GLN A 42 -14.39 -10.87 -21.89
CA GLN A 42 -15.26 -11.54 -22.83
C GLN A 42 -16.64 -11.75 -22.17
N LEU A 43 -17.54 -10.78 -22.33
CA LEU A 43 -18.89 -10.84 -21.78
C LEU A 43 -19.86 -11.55 -22.72
N ALA A 44 -19.72 -11.29 -24.02
CA ALA A 44 -20.49 -11.94 -25.07
C ALA A 44 -19.87 -13.30 -25.45
N PRO A 45 -20.63 -14.22 -26.07
CA PRO A 45 -20.11 -15.50 -26.55
C PRO A 45 -18.90 -15.35 -27.48
N GLU A 46 -18.19 -16.45 -27.67
CA GLU A 46 -17.04 -16.51 -28.57
C GLU A 46 -17.43 -16.07 -29.99
N GLY A 47 -16.66 -15.15 -30.57
CA GLY A 47 -16.97 -14.49 -31.85
C GLY A 47 -17.38 -13.02 -31.75
N TYR A 48 -17.73 -12.54 -30.55
CA TYR A 48 -17.98 -11.11 -30.29
C TYR A 48 -16.74 -10.43 -29.69
N PRO A 49 -16.53 -9.12 -29.94
CA PRO A 49 -15.40 -8.40 -29.36
C PRO A 49 -15.48 -8.34 -27.83
N LYS A 50 -14.32 -8.34 -27.17
CA LYS A 50 -14.22 -8.14 -25.72
C LYS A 50 -14.83 -6.80 -25.34
N THR A 51 -15.58 -6.79 -24.25
CA THR A 51 -16.19 -5.57 -23.71
C THR A 51 -15.22 -4.88 -22.77
N GLU A 52 -15.02 -3.58 -22.99
CA GLU A 52 -14.30 -2.72 -22.06
C GLU A 52 -15.21 -2.38 -20.88
N ILE A 53 -14.74 -2.68 -19.67
CA ILE A 53 -15.48 -2.48 -18.42
C ILE A 53 -14.58 -1.78 -17.41
N TRP A 54 -15.20 -1.13 -16.43
CA TRP A 54 -14.49 -0.59 -15.27
C TRP A 54 -14.69 -1.51 -14.08
N GLY A 55 -13.60 -1.85 -13.40
CA GLY A 55 -13.63 -2.77 -12.27
C GLY A 55 -12.52 -2.49 -11.29
N TYR A 56 -12.48 -3.35 -10.26
CA TYR A 56 -11.42 -3.32 -9.26
C TYR A 56 -10.40 -4.41 -9.58
N GLY A 57 -9.15 -4.03 -9.84
CA GLY A 57 -8.10 -4.90 -10.34
C GLY A 57 -8.24 -5.21 -11.83
N SER A 58 -7.74 -6.36 -12.27
CA SER A 58 -7.83 -6.82 -13.67
C SER A 58 -8.94 -7.85 -13.90
N ALA A 59 -9.88 -7.98 -12.97
CA ALA A 59 -10.91 -9.02 -12.97
C ALA A 59 -12.31 -8.44 -12.77
N MET A 60 -13.30 -9.16 -13.30
CA MET A 60 -14.71 -8.93 -13.07
C MET A 60 -15.39 -10.27 -12.81
N PRO A 61 -16.02 -10.48 -11.64
CA PRO A 61 -16.09 -9.57 -10.48
C PRO A 61 -14.73 -9.22 -9.87
N GLY A 62 -14.67 -8.10 -9.14
CA GLY A 62 -13.46 -7.65 -8.45
C GLY A 62 -13.01 -8.61 -7.32
N PRO A 63 -11.83 -8.38 -6.72
CA PRO A 63 -11.25 -9.27 -5.72
C PRO A 63 -12.15 -9.42 -4.49
N GLN A 64 -12.29 -10.66 -4.01
CA GLN A 64 -13.08 -10.94 -2.80
C GLN A 64 -12.37 -10.40 -1.56
N LEU A 65 -13.04 -9.54 -0.80
CA LEU A 65 -12.56 -9.03 0.49
C LEU A 65 -13.07 -9.94 1.61
N ARG A 66 -12.18 -10.69 2.25
CA ARG A 66 -12.51 -11.58 3.39
C ARG A 66 -11.91 -11.02 4.67
N LEU A 67 -12.76 -10.83 5.68
CA LEU A 67 -12.37 -10.36 7.01
C LEU A 67 -13.15 -11.12 8.08
N GLN A 68 -12.61 -11.17 9.29
CA GLN A 68 -13.34 -11.66 10.46
C GLN A 68 -14.37 -10.61 10.92
N GLN A 69 -15.45 -11.05 11.56
CA GLN A 69 -16.43 -10.14 12.16
C GLN A 69 -15.74 -9.26 13.22
N GLY A 70 -16.08 -7.97 13.24
CA GLY A 70 -15.44 -6.98 14.12
C GLY A 70 -14.05 -6.51 13.67
N ALA A 71 -13.50 -7.06 12.59
CA ALA A 71 -12.23 -6.59 12.04
C ALA A 71 -12.38 -5.28 11.24
N ARG A 72 -11.34 -4.45 11.26
CA ARG A 72 -11.29 -3.21 10.48
C ARG A 72 -10.70 -3.47 9.09
N LEU A 73 -11.42 -3.09 8.04
CA LEU A 73 -10.91 -3.07 6.68
C LEU A 73 -10.16 -1.76 6.39
N GLN A 74 -8.91 -1.86 5.95
CA GLN A 74 -8.14 -0.74 5.41
C GLN A 74 -7.56 -1.13 4.05
N ARG A 75 -7.80 -0.29 3.04
CA ARG A 75 -7.32 -0.44 1.66
C ARG A 75 -6.95 0.92 1.10
N ARG A 76 -5.96 0.94 0.21
CA ARG A 76 -5.59 2.13 -0.55
C ARG A 76 -6.38 2.14 -1.86
N PHE A 77 -7.36 3.03 -1.98
CA PHE A 77 -8.08 3.20 -3.24
C PHE A 77 -7.19 3.91 -4.25
N MET A 78 -6.90 3.25 -5.37
CA MET A 78 -6.11 3.80 -6.46
C MET A 78 -7.02 3.98 -7.68
N ASN A 79 -7.27 5.23 -8.07
CA ASN A 79 -8.10 5.54 -9.23
C ASN A 79 -7.23 5.69 -10.48
N ALA A 80 -7.30 4.71 -11.38
CA ALA A 80 -6.67 4.73 -12.70
C ALA A 80 -7.70 4.87 -13.84
N LEU A 81 -8.94 5.27 -13.51
CA LEU A 81 -9.99 5.55 -14.48
C LEU A 81 -9.82 6.96 -15.08
N PRO A 82 -10.33 7.21 -16.30
CA PRO A 82 -10.27 8.53 -16.92
C PRO A 82 -11.17 9.59 -16.25
N GLN A 83 -11.90 9.21 -15.20
CA GLN A 83 -12.83 10.08 -14.48
C GLN A 83 -12.68 9.97 -12.97
N ALA A 84 -13.22 10.95 -12.24
CA ALA A 84 -13.29 10.91 -10.79
C ALA A 84 -14.16 9.74 -10.31
N ALA A 85 -13.63 8.95 -9.37
CA ALA A 85 -14.31 7.81 -8.79
C ALA A 85 -14.11 7.76 -7.28
N ARG A 86 -15.07 7.14 -6.58
CA ARG A 86 -15.03 6.93 -5.13
C ARG A 86 -15.51 5.53 -4.79
N CYS A 87 -14.81 4.84 -3.90
CA CYS A 87 -15.23 3.56 -3.35
C CYS A 87 -16.17 3.76 -2.14
N ILE A 88 -17.25 2.97 -2.07
CA ILE A 88 -18.21 2.93 -0.95
C ILE A 88 -18.28 1.48 -0.47
N GLY A 89 -18.18 1.27 0.85
CA GLY A 89 -18.44 -0.02 1.46
C GLY A 89 -19.92 -0.20 1.74
N THR A 90 -20.54 -1.24 1.18
CA THR A 90 -21.94 -1.59 1.44
C THR A 90 -22.02 -2.88 2.27
N GLY A 91 -22.99 -2.98 3.18
CA GLY A 91 -23.24 -4.22 3.94
C GLY A 91 -22.31 -4.49 5.13
N PHE A 92 -21.68 -3.47 5.71
CA PHE A 92 -20.96 -3.58 6.98
C PHE A 92 -21.92 -3.22 8.13
N ALA A 93 -22.22 -4.19 8.99
CA ALA A 93 -23.03 -4.04 10.21
C ALA A 93 -22.15 -4.21 11.45
#